data_AF-A0A9E3M1Y8-F1
#
_entry.id   AF-A0A9E3M1Y8-F1
#
_cell.length_a   1.000
_cell.length_b   1.000
_cell.length_c   1.000
_cell.angle_alpha   90.00
_cell.angle_beta   90.00
_cell.angle_gamma   90.00
#
_symmetry.space_group_name_H-M   'P 1'
#
loop_
_entity.id
_entity.type
_entity.pdbx_description
1 polymer ?
#
loop_
_entity_poly.entity_id
_entity_poly.type
_entity_poly.pdbx_seq_one_letter_code
_entity_poly.pdbx_strand_id
1 'polypeptide(L)'
;MADFRIQANRPELQQMFRQSEQIAPRVKQPDELRGLEQSTGEISFRESIRNFVHDVDNMQKDAAEKTQLFMAGEISNVHDVMIAVEKANTSFQLLMELRNKMLDAYQEIKRMSV
;
A
#
# COMPACT_ATOMS: atom_id res chain seq x y z
N MET A 1 -70.37 -29.60 -28.44
CA MET A 1 -70.00 -28.67 -27.35
C MET A 1 -68.59 -29.08 -26.93
N ALA A 2 -67.57 -28.39 -27.47
CA ALA A 2 -66.18 -28.85 -27.43
C ALA A 2 -65.38 -28.13 -26.33
N ASP A 3 -64.67 -28.94 -25.56
CA ASP A 3 -63.77 -28.64 -24.45
C ASP A 3 -62.62 -27.72 -24.91
N PHE A 4 -62.65 -26.41 -24.59
CA PHE A 4 -61.55 -25.49 -24.90
C PHE A 4 -60.66 -25.30 -23.67
N ARG A 5 -59.78 -26.28 -23.46
CA ARG A 5 -58.72 -26.21 -22.44
C ARG A 5 -57.77 -25.07 -22.77
N ILE A 6 -57.61 -24.17 -21.80
CA ILE A 6 -56.50 -23.24 -21.75
C ILE A 6 -55.21 -24.05 -21.63
N GLN A 7 -54.37 -24.08 -22.67
CA GLN A 7 -52.93 -24.08 -22.44
C GLN A 7 -52.14 -23.62 -23.67
N ALA A 8 -51.72 -22.35 -23.60
CA ALA A 8 -50.35 -21.89 -23.81
C ALA A 8 -49.52 -22.59 -24.90
N ASN A 9 -49.70 -22.17 -26.15
CA ASN A 9 -48.61 -22.17 -27.12
C ASN A 9 -48.76 -20.98 -28.08
N ARG A 10 -48.54 -19.75 -27.58
CA ARG A 10 -48.41 -18.56 -28.42
C ARG A 10 -46.95 -18.44 -28.89
N PRO A 11 -46.64 -18.61 -30.19
CA PRO A 11 -45.27 -18.49 -30.70
C PRO A 11 -44.70 -17.05 -30.63
N GLU A 12 -45.52 -16.04 -30.36
CA GLU A 12 -45.09 -14.64 -30.20
C GLU A 12 -44.35 -14.38 -28.88
N LEU A 13 -44.73 -15.07 -27.80
CA LEU A 13 -44.03 -14.97 -26.51
C LEU A 13 -42.63 -15.59 -26.57
N GLN A 14 -42.36 -16.47 -27.54
CA GLN A 14 -41.01 -17.01 -27.77
C GLN A 14 -40.11 -16.04 -28.54
N GLN A 15 -40.69 -15.11 -29.31
CA GLN A 15 -39.91 -14.09 -30.04
C GLN A 15 -39.53 -12.92 -29.14
N MET A 16 -40.40 -12.54 -28.19
CA MET A 16 -40.11 -11.51 -27.20
C MET A 16 -39.00 -11.93 -26.20
N PHE A 17 -38.92 -13.21 -25.84
CA PHE A 17 -37.84 -13.74 -24.98
C PHE A 17 -36.48 -13.80 -25.69
N ARG A 18 -36.44 -13.98 -27.01
CA ARG A 18 -35.19 -13.90 -27.79
C ARG A 18 -34.64 -12.47 -27.86
N GLN A 19 -35.52 -11.47 -27.76
CA GLN A 19 -35.15 -10.06 -27.80
C GLN A 19 -34.67 -9.57 -26.42
N SER A 20 -35.15 -10.16 -25.33
CA SER A 20 -34.69 -9.84 -23.97
C SER A 20 -33.40 -10.57 -23.54
N GLU A 21 -32.98 -11.65 -24.20
CA GLU A 21 -31.66 -12.27 -23.96
C GLU A 21 -30.48 -11.52 -24.61
N GLN A 22 -30.73 -10.54 -25.49
CA GLN A 22 -29.66 -9.72 -26.11
C GLN A 22 -29.18 -8.53 -25.26
N ILE A 23 -29.70 -8.39 -24.04
CA ILE A 23 -29.28 -7.38 -23.05
C ILE A 23 -28.71 -8.00 -21.78
N ALA A 24 -28.23 -9.25 -21.85
CA ALA A 24 -27.30 -9.73 -20.83
C ALA A 24 -25.95 -9.03 -21.05
N PRO A 25 -25.41 -8.29 -20.06
CA PRO A 25 -24.04 -7.81 -20.16
C PRO A 25 -23.16 -9.05 -20.35
N ARG A 26 -22.35 -9.05 -21.42
CA ARG A 26 -21.28 -10.02 -21.60
C ARG A 26 -20.42 -9.94 -20.36
N VAL A 27 -20.63 -10.83 -19.39
CA VAL A 27 -19.68 -11.06 -18.31
C VAL A 27 -18.43 -11.56 -19.02
N LYS A 28 -17.50 -10.63 -19.25
CA LYS A 28 -16.18 -10.91 -19.76
C LYS A 28 -15.61 -12.03 -18.88
N GLN A 29 -15.09 -13.05 -19.54
CA GLN A 29 -14.41 -14.18 -18.90
C GLN A 29 -13.46 -13.67 -17.81
N PRO A 30 -13.34 -14.34 -16.65
CA PRO A 30 -12.41 -13.95 -15.58
C PRO A 30 -10.91 -14.05 -15.93
N ASP A 31 -10.53 -14.21 -17.21
CA ASP A 31 -9.14 -14.31 -17.64
C ASP A 31 -8.36 -12.98 -17.55
N GLU A 32 -9.02 -11.85 -17.24
CA GLU A 32 -8.36 -10.57 -16.94
C GLU A 32 -7.96 -10.40 -15.45
N LEU A 33 -8.07 -11.45 -14.62
CA LEU A 33 -7.54 -11.43 -13.25
C LEU A 33 -6.15 -12.07 -13.12
N ARG A 34 -5.60 -12.63 -14.20
CA ARG A 34 -4.30 -13.31 -14.21
C ARG A 34 -3.11 -12.41 -14.58
N GLY A 35 -3.27 -11.10 -14.36
CA GLY A 35 -2.25 -10.07 -14.62
C GLY A 35 -1.79 -9.30 -13.38
N LEU A 36 -2.30 -9.65 -12.19
CA LEU A 36 -1.91 -9.00 -10.92
C LEU A 36 -1.05 -9.90 -10.02
N GLU A 37 -0.68 -11.09 -10.48
CA GLU A 37 0.19 -12.03 -9.72
C GLU A 37 1.67 -11.92 -10.10
N GLN A 38 2.11 -10.80 -10.68
CA GLN A 38 3.54 -10.58 -10.94
C GLN A 38 3.93 -9.14 -10.56
N SER A 39 4.62 -9.02 -9.42
CA SER A 39 5.57 -7.94 -9.09
C SER A 39 5.05 -6.58 -8.58
N THR A 40 4.09 -6.54 -7.66
CA THR A 40 3.81 -5.32 -6.86
C THR A 40 3.95 -5.51 -5.34
N GLY A 41 4.47 -6.66 -4.88
CA GLY A 41 4.69 -6.97 -3.47
C GLY A 41 6.13 -6.78 -2.96
N GLU A 42 7.05 -6.34 -3.82
CA GLU A 42 8.49 -6.31 -3.53
C GLU A 42 9.09 -4.91 -3.67
N ILE A 43 8.39 -3.85 -3.23
CA ILE A 43 9.15 -2.78 -2.55
C ILE A 43 9.68 -3.48 -1.30
N SER A 44 10.90 -4.01 -1.43
CA SER A 44 11.47 -4.94 -0.47
C SER A 44 11.48 -4.30 0.91
N PHE A 45 11.09 -5.04 1.95
CA PHE A 45 11.22 -4.57 3.34
C PHE A 45 12.63 -4.00 3.61
N ARG A 46 13.66 -4.63 3.05
CA ARG A 46 15.06 -4.15 3.09
C ARG A 46 15.20 -2.74 2.50
N GLU A 47 14.54 -2.45 1.39
CA GLU A 47 14.57 -1.15 0.74
C GLU A 47 13.85 -0.09 1.58
N SER A 48 12.69 -0.41 2.16
CA SER A 48 11.99 0.48 3.09
C SER A 48 12.86 0.86 4.28
N ILE A 49 13.58 -0.11 4.87
CA ILE A 49 14.48 0.17 6.00
C ILE A 49 15.71 0.95 5.56
N ARG A 50 16.28 0.64 4.39
CA ARG A 50 17.37 1.44 3.82
C ARG A 50 16.95 2.88 3.62
N ASN A 51 15.77 3.12 3.04
CA ASN A 51 15.22 4.45 2.82
C ASN A 51 14.98 5.15 4.15
N PHE A 52 14.41 4.47 5.14
CA PHE A 52 14.22 5.03 6.48
C PHE A 52 15.55 5.47 7.12
N VAL A 53 16.62 4.68 7.00
CA VAL A 53 17.96 5.08 7.48
C VAL A 53 18.44 6.35 6.78
N HIS A 54 18.27 6.44 5.46
CA HIS A 54 18.61 7.66 4.71
C HIS A 54 17.76 8.86 5.14
N ASP A 55 16.47 8.65 5.41
CA ASP A 55 15.57 9.70 5.87
C ASP A 55 16.00 10.23 7.25
N VAL A 56 16.39 9.34 8.18
CA VAL A 56 16.91 9.76 9.49
C VAL A 56 18.21 10.55 9.34
N ASP A 57 19.14 10.13 8.48
CA ASP A 57 20.38 10.87 8.21
C ASP A 57 20.10 12.27 7.62
N ASN A 58 19.15 12.36 6.68
CA ASN A 58 18.73 13.63 6.12
C ASN A 58 18.09 14.53 7.18
N MET A 59 17.25 13.98 8.06
CA MET A 59 16.65 14.74 9.16
C MET A 59 17.70 15.26 10.15
N GLN A 60 18.74 14.47 10.46
CA GLN A 60 19.85 14.91 11.30
C GLN A 60 20.64 16.05 10.66
N LYS A 61 20.89 15.98 9.36
CA LYS A 61 21.57 17.04 8.60
C LYS A 61 20.74 18.33 8.54
N ASP A 62 19.44 18.22 8.25
CA ASP A 62 18.52 19.38 8.24
C ASP A 62 18.44 20.05 9.62
N ALA A 63 18.38 19.26 10.69
CA ALA A 63 18.41 19.78 12.06
C ALA A 63 19.73 20.50 12.37
N ALA A 64 20.88 19.94 11.95
CA ALA A 64 22.19 20.56 12.13
C ALA A 64 22.33 21.86 11.34
N GLU A 65 21.89 21.87 10.08
CA GLU A 65 21.90 23.05 9.22
C GLU A 65 21.05 24.17 9.80
N LYS A 66 19.80 23.87 10.20
CA LYS A 66 18.92 24.85 10.86
C LYS A 66 19.50 25.34 12.18
N THR A 67 20.14 24.48 12.95
CA THR A 67 20.81 24.91 14.18
C THR A 67 21.93 25.90 13.86
N GLN A 68 22.72 25.63 12.83
CA GLN A 68 23.82 26.50 12.41
C GLN A 68 23.31 27.85 11.87
N LEU A 69 22.30 27.85 11.00
CA LEU A 69 21.70 29.08 10.46
C LEU A 69 21.07 29.94 11.57
N PHE A 70 20.48 29.31 12.58
CA PHE A 70 19.95 30.02 13.75
C PHE A 70 21.06 30.67 14.58
N MET A 71 22.15 29.94 14.83
CA MET A 71 23.32 30.48 15.53
C MET A 71 24.00 31.61 14.74
N ALA A 72 23.99 31.54 13.40
CA ALA A 72 24.48 32.59 12.52
C ALA A 72 23.56 33.83 12.47
N GLY A 73 22.34 33.74 13.02
CA GLY A 73 21.34 34.80 12.97
C GLY A 73 20.62 34.92 11.63
N GLU A 74 20.82 33.98 10.71
CA GLU A 74 20.18 33.96 9.39
C GLU A 74 18.71 33.52 9.45
N ILE A 75 18.36 32.71 10.44
CA ILE A 75 16.99 32.39 10.80
C ILE A 75 16.71 32.80 12.24
N SER A 76 15.58 33.46 12.44
CA SER A 76 15.11 33.94 13.74
C SER A 76 14.08 32.99 14.38
N ASN A 77 13.59 32.00 13.63
CA ASN A 77 12.58 31.07 14.11
C ASN A 77 13.20 29.85 14.80
N VAL A 78 13.42 29.96 16.10
CA VAL A 78 13.89 28.85 16.95
C VAL A 78 12.92 27.66 16.97
N HIS A 79 11.63 27.88 16.71
CA HIS A 79 10.62 26.82 16.71
C HIS A 79 10.88 25.79 15.60
N ASP A 80 11.24 26.25 14.40
CA ASP A 80 11.52 25.37 13.26
C ASP A 80 12.78 24.52 13.52
N VAL A 81 13.78 25.08 14.19
CA VAL A 81 14.98 24.36 14.63
C VAL A 81 14.59 23.27 15.64
N MET A 82 13.80 23.63 16.67
CA MET A 82 13.36 22.68 17.69
C MET A 82 12.52 21.54 17.10
N ILE A 83 11.61 21.83 16.15
CA ILE A 83 10.83 20.80 15.46
C ILE A 83 11.76 19.88 14.65
N ALA A 84 12.71 20.43 13.91
CA ALA A 84 13.64 19.63 13.10
C ALA A 84 14.46 18.69 13.98
N VAL A 85 14.99 19.20 15.10
CA VAL A 85 15.74 18.41 16.09
C VAL A 85 14.87 17.32 16.71
N GLU A 86 13.66 17.64 17.14
CA GLU A 86 12.77 16.67 17.78
C GLU A 86 12.36 15.55 16.82
N LYS A 87 12.10 15.90 15.56
CA LYS A 87 11.81 14.94 14.49
C LYS A 87 12.99 14.01 14.27
N ALA A 88 14.20 14.55 14.13
CA ALA A 88 15.42 13.76 13.98
C ALA A 88 15.65 12.82 15.16
N ASN A 89 15.44 13.30 16.40
CA ASN A 89 15.60 12.50 17.61
C ASN A 89 14.60 11.34 17.68
N THR A 90 13.31 11.60 17.48
CA THR A 90 12.27 10.57 17.54
C THR A 90 12.48 9.51 16.45
N SER A 91 12.79 9.94 15.22
CA SER A 91 13.10 9.02 14.11
C SER A 91 14.34 8.18 14.38
N PHE A 92 15.38 8.77 15.00
CA PHE A 92 16.59 8.04 15.38
C PHE A 92 16.33 7.00 16.48
N GLN A 93 15.51 7.34 17.48
CA GLN A 93 15.10 6.38 18.52
C GLN A 93 14.39 5.18 17.90
N LEU A 94 13.45 5.42 16.97
CA LEU A 94 12.78 4.36 16.23
C LEU A 94 13.78 3.49 15.43
N LEU A 95 14.78 4.10 14.81
CA LEU A 95 15.83 3.37 14.09
C LEU A 95 16.64 2.46 15.04
N MET A 96 16.97 2.93 16.24
CA MET A 96 17.69 2.14 17.24
C MET A 96 16.87 0.93 17.70
N GLU A 97 15.58 1.11 17.95
CA GLU A 97 14.68 -0.01 18.27
C GLU A 97 14.63 -1.03 17.13
N LEU A 98 14.50 -0.56 15.89
CA LEU A 98 14.50 -1.42 14.73
C LEU A 98 15.83 -2.18 14.58
N ARG A 99 16.97 -1.49 14.76
CA ARG A 99 18.31 -2.11 14.74
C ARG A 99 18.39 -3.26 15.75
N ASN A 100 17.91 -3.04 16.97
CA ASN A 100 17.90 -4.05 18.02
C ASN A 100 17.04 -5.25 17.60
N LYS A 101 15.82 -5.02 17.13
CA LYS A 101 14.91 -6.09 16.66
C LYS A 101 15.48 -6.89 15.49
N MET A 102 16.18 -6.24 14.57
CA MET A 102 16.84 -6.93 13.45
C MET A 102 17.99 -7.82 13.92
N LEU A 103 18.79 -7.33 14.88
CA LEU A 103 19.86 -8.12 15.48
C LEU A 103 19.29 -9.34 16.22
N ASP A 104 18.19 -9.15 16.96
CA ASP A 104 17.50 -10.24 17.66
C ASP A 104 16.96 -11.29 16.67
N ALA A 105 16.26 -10.84 15.62
CA ALA A 105 15.73 -11.74 14.59
C ALA A 105 16.84 -12.54 13.90
N TYR A 106 17.97 -11.89 13.60
CA TYR A 106 19.14 -12.57 13.05
C TYR A 106 19.75 -13.59 14.02
N GLN A 107 19.81 -13.27 15.31
CA GLN A 107 20.28 -14.21 16.34
C GLN A 107 19.34 -15.41 16.48
N GLU A 108 18.03 -15.19 16.44
CA GLU A 108 17.01 -16.24 16.55
C GLU A 108 17.09 -17.24 15.39
N ILE A 109 17.19 -16.75 14.15
CA ILE A 109 17.36 -17.62 12.96
C ILE A 109 18.61 -18.49 13.08
N LYS A 110 19.71 -17.95 13.62
CA LYS A 110 20.93 -18.71 13.85
C LYS A 110 20.76 -19.80 14.91
N ARG A 111 19.97 -19.56 15.96
CA ARG A 111 19.70 -20.53 17.03
C ARG A 111 18.80 -21.68 16.59
N MET A 112 17.94 -21.47 15.60
CA MET A 112 17.13 -22.54 15.01
C MET A 112 17.93 -23.46 14.06
N SER A 113 19.08 -23.00 13.56
CA SER A 113 19.87 -23.71 12.53
C SER A 113 21.02 -24.56 13.10
N VAL A 114 21.06 -24.77 14.42
CA VAL A 114 22.03 -25.61 15.13
C VAL A 114 21.39 -26.89 15.65
#